data_AF-A0A6A6FJJ4-F1
#
_entry.id   AF-A0A6A6FJJ4-F1
#
_cell.length_a   1.000
_cell.length_b   1.000
_cell.length_c   1.000
_cell.angle_alpha   90.00
_cell.angle_beta   90.00
_cell.angle_gamma   90.00
#
_symmetry.space_group_name_H-M   'P 1'
#
loop_
_entity.id
_entity.type
_entity.pdbx_description
1 polymer ?
#
loop_
_entity_poly.entity_id
_entity_poly.type
_entity_poly.pdbx_seq_one_letter_code
_entity_poly.pdbx_strand_id
1 'polypeptide(L)'
;MYIGGGLGPFRHPPVHETITLAALIQSDFMLDPTTTYINLILDKRAEILEFLRGVVWNDDPSNLLFNNQGWFNPDNENYSRGIGKDWAVQFADGAIFDADSTMNGWLGHKNMIARSHFGDLQFLHSMADAPGEAPEETKRKIMMWLQIMYRVALGETSSDVKLRDIKTSSNTLEPFYPLRELFDEGTIPNENDTIHTLLTSNGTYRKVMHDRRALGSCLHLLQDSYARGHCHRELLSDSRPKRYGKVMNFHSFRGQNAEEHQKYDFGDKELDNVNVSDISLYEDMDGCTDAMHASTKMINFWMKKSPWDGEVREWLEDNIFAISPHVTPSNTRVD
;
A
#
# COMPACT_ATOMS: atom_id res chain seq x y z
N MET A 1 -6.74 3.52 -8.28
CA MET A 1 -5.99 4.19 -7.21
C MET A 1 -5.41 5.54 -7.64
N TYR A 2 -5.74 6.61 -6.90
CA TYR A 2 -5.18 7.96 -7.08
C TYR A 2 -5.00 8.61 -5.71
N ILE A 3 -3.87 9.28 -5.52
CA ILE A 3 -3.43 9.86 -4.25
C ILE A 3 -3.80 11.35 -4.18
N GLY A 4 -4.16 11.85 -3.00
CA GLY A 4 -4.71 13.20 -2.81
C GLY A 4 -3.74 14.37 -3.06
N GLY A 5 -2.55 14.09 -3.59
CA GLY A 5 -1.51 15.06 -3.90
C GLY A 5 -1.59 15.75 -5.28
N GLY A 6 -2.57 15.42 -6.11
CA GLY A 6 -2.73 16.02 -7.44
C GLY A 6 -3.16 17.50 -7.39
N LEU A 7 -2.80 18.29 -8.42
CA LEU A 7 -3.43 19.59 -8.70
C LEU A 7 -4.35 19.44 -9.92
N GLY A 8 -5.57 19.98 -9.86
CA GLY A 8 -6.52 19.98 -10.97
C GLY A 8 -7.34 18.67 -11.10
N PRO A 9 -7.64 18.18 -12.31
CA PRO A 9 -8.57 17.07 -12.55
C PRO A 9 -8.06 15.68 -12.10
N PHE A 10 -6.85 15.59 -11.56
CA PHE A 10 -6.23 14.34 -11.07
C PHE A 10 -6.13 14.29 -9.55
N ARG A 11 -6.79 15.22 -8.85
CA ARG A 11 -6.84 15.27 -7.38
C ARG A 11 -8.07 14.50 -6.90
N HIS A 12 -7.85 13.37 -6.24
CA HIS A 12 -8.89 12.58 -5.57
C HIS A 12 -8.78 12.75 -4.05
N PRO A 13 -9.83 12.42 -3.27
CA PRO A 13 -9.77 12.49 -1.82
C PRO A 13 -8.64 11.58 -1.25
N PRO A 14 -7.86 12.05 -0.27
CA PRO A 14 -6.76 11.28 0.35
C PRO A 14 -7.28 10.20 1.31
N VAL A 15 -7.98 9.18 0.79
CA VAL A 15 -8.65 8.16 1.61
C VAL A 15 -7.63 7.36 2.44
N HIS A 16 -6.57 6.86 1.81
CA HIS A 16 -5.52 6.09 2.50
C HIS A 16 -4.79 6.91 3.56
N GLU A 17 -4.44 8.14 3.23
CA GLU A 17 -3.76 9.04 4.15
C GLU A 17 -4.66 9.40 5.33
N THR A 18 -5.95 9.68 5.10
CA THR A 18 -6.89 10.02 6.18
C THR A 18 -7.18 8.83 7.09
N ILE A 19 -7.38 7.62 6.55
CA ILE A 19 -7.48 6.39 7.37
C ILE A 19 -6.22 6.20 8.20
N THR A 20 -5.04 6.44 7.61
CA THR A 20 -3.75 6.34 8.32
C THR A 20 -3.67 7.35 9.47
N LEU A 21 -4.08 8.61 9.26
CA LEU A 21 -4.10 9.62 10.32
C LEU A 21 -5.09 9.28 11.43
N ALA A 22 -6.29 8.83 11.08
CA ALA A 22 -7.29 8.36 12.05
C ALA A 22 -6.75 7.19 12.88
N ALA A 23 -6.06 6.25 12.23
CA ALA A 23 -5.44 5.12 12.90
C ALA A 23 -4.30 5.54 13.84
N LEU A 24 -3.45 6.50 13.43
CA LEU A 24 -2.39 7.06 14.28
C LEU A 24 -2.96 7.76 15.53
N ILE A 25 -4.08 8.48 15.40
CA ILE A 25 -4.77 9.13 16.53
C ILE A 25 -5.32 8.11 17.52
N GLN A 26 -5.91 7.01 17.02
CA GLN A 26 -6.56 5.98 17.86
C GLN A 26 -5.59 4.92 18.39
N SER A 27 -4.38 4.87 17.86
CA SER A 27 -3.33 3.93 18.29
C SER A 27 -2.55 4.43 19.50
N ASP A 28 -1.71 3.56 20.04
CA ASP A 28 -0.72 3.86 21.07
C ASP A 28 0.32 4.91 20.62
N PHE A 29 0.37 5.26 19.32
CA PHE A 29 1.16 6.40 18.81
C PHE A 29 0.63 7.76 19.30
N MET A 30 -0.68 7.87 19.55
CA MET A 30 -1.34 9.04 20.14
C MET A 30 -1.08 10.35 19.38
N LEU A 31 -1.31 10.36 18.05
CA LEU A 31 -1.28 11.61 17.28
C LEU A 31 -2.34 12.59 17.80
N ASP A 32 -2.04 13.89 17.78
CA ASP A 32 -2.96 14.94 18.22
C ASP A 32 -4.29 14.85 17.45
N PRO A 33 -5.44 14.69 18.13
CA PRO A 33 -6.75 14.54 17.47
C PRO A 33 -7.21 15.79 16.73
N THR A 34 -6.55 16.93 16.91
CA THR A 34 -6.80 18.17 16.14
C THR A 34 -6.02 18.22 14.82
N THR A 35 -5.18 17.20 14.55
CA THR A 35 -4.43 17.11 13.29
C THR A 35 -5.38 16.95 12.12
N THR A 36 -5.23 17.80 11.10
CA THR A 36 -5.87 17.63 9.79
C THR A 36 -4.80 17.28 8.75
N TYR A 37 -5.21 16.67 7.64
CA TYR A 37 -4.31 16.37 6.53
C TYR A 37 -3.59 17.64 6.02
N ILE A 38 -4.32 18.74 5.85
CA ILE A 38 -3.74 20.01 5.41
C ILE A 38 -2.77 20.61 6.43
N ASN A 39 -3.10 20.61 7.72
CA ASN A 39 -2.22 21.17 8.76
C ASN A 39 -0.91 20.37 8.81
N LEU A 40 -0.96 19.04 8.66
CA LEU A 40 0.23 18.20 8.63
C LEU A 40 1.20 18.59 7.51
N ILE A 41 0.66 18.81 6.30
CA ILE A 41 1.45 19.23 5.14
C ILE A 41 2.04 20.61 5.37
N LEU A 42 1.25 21.55 5.89
CA LEU A 42 1.70 22.93 6.15
C LEU A 42 2.74 23.01 7.27
N ASP A 43 2.58 22.21 8.33
CA ASP A 43 3.46 22.17 9.51
C ASP A 43 4.74 21.37 9.29
N LYS A 44 4.84 20.65 8.17
CA LYS A 44 6.06 19.93 7.73
C LYS A 44 6.58 18.94 8.78
N ARG A 45 5.65 18.23 9.42
CA ARG A 45 5.90 17.20 10.44
C ARG A 45 6.47 15.93 9.80
N ALA A 46 7.77 15.94 9.49
CA ALA A 46 8.46 14.87 8.76
C ALA A 46 8.20 13.47 9.36
N GLU A 47 8.11 13.37 10.68
CA GLU A 47 7.85 12.13 11.41
C GLU A 47 6.44 11.57 11.23
N ILE A 48 5.49 12.34 10.71
CA ILE A 48 4.17 11.84 10.33
C ILE A 48 4.07 11.70 8.81
N LEU A 49 4.67 12.63 8.06
CA LEU A 49 4.70 12.60 6.60
C LEU A 49 5.37 11.33 6.06
N GLU A 50 6.32 10.74 6.77
CA GLU A 50 6.92 9.46 6.35
C GLU A 50 5.94 8.27 6.43
N PHE A 51 4.93 8.29 7.31
CA PHE A 51 3.85 7.30 7.24
C PHE A 51 3.01 7.49 5.98
N LEU A 52 2.69 8.73 5.64
CA LEU A 52 1.90 9.04 4.44
C LEU A 52 2.65 8.72 3.16
N ARG A 53 3.96 8.95 3.13
CA ARG A 53 4.82 8.50 2.02
C ARG A 53 4.84 6.98 1.91
N GLY A 54 4.81 6.29 3.04
CA GLY A 54 4.72 4.85 3.09
C GLY A 54 3.40 4.31 2.55
N VAL A 55 2.28 4.90 2.98
CA VAL A 55 0.95 4.47 2.50
C VAL A 55 0.84 4.70 1.00
N VAL A 56 1.26 5.86 0.51
CA VAL A 56 1.32 6.19 -0.93
C VAL A 56 2.27 5.29 -1.74
N TRP A 57 3.30 4.71 -1.12
CA TRP A 57 4.38 4.07 -1.86
C TRP A 57 3.91 2.90 -2.72
N ASN A 58 2.86 2.17 -2.32
CA ASN A 58 2.36 1.04 -3.10
C ASN A 58 1.78 1.51 -4.46
N ASP A 59 1.15 2.68 -4.50
CA ASP A 59 0.58 3.29 -5.71
C ASP A 59 1.64 4.09 -6.49
N ASP A 60 2.65 4.57 -5.80
CA ASP A 60 3.75 5.34 -6.39
C ASP A 60 5.12 4.78 -5.97
N PRO A 61 5.44 3.53 -6.35
CA PRO A 61 6.72 2.92 -5.99
C PRO A 61 7.91 3.62 -6.68
N SER A 62 7.64 4.39 -7.73
CA SER A 62 8.61 5.25 -8.43
C SER A 62 8.78 6.64 -7.79
N ASN A 63 8.03 6.96 -6.72
CA ASN A 63 8.10 8.23 -5.99
C ASN A 63 7.87 9.50 -6.87
N LEU A 64 7.08 9.40 -7.94
CA LEU A 64 6.85 10.45 -8.95
C LEU A 64 5.84 11.52 -8.50
N LEU A 65 5.00 11.19 -7.52
CA LEU A 65 4.03 12.10 -6.95
C LEU A 65 4.67 13.07 -5.96
N PHE A 66 5.91 12.83 -5.53
CA PHE A 66 6.62 13.69 -4.59
C PHE A 66 7.72 14.53 -5.27
N ASN A 67 7.94 15.74 -4.77
CA ASN A 67 9.06 16.55 -5.21
C ASN A 67 10.36 15.96 -4.64
N ASN A 68 11.03 15.10 -5.39
CA ASN A 68 12.22 14.37 -4.94
C ASN A 68 13.50 14.81 -5.68
N GLN A 69 13.45 15.87 -6.51
CA GLN A 69 14.58 16.38 -7.27
C GLN A 69 14.86 17.87 -7.00
N GLY A 70 16.08 18.18 -6.53
CA GLY A 70 16.69 19.51 -6.63
C GLY A 70 17.09 20.19 -5.31
N TRP A 71 18.01 21.16 -5.44
CA TRP A 71 18.59 22.00 -4.36
C TRP A 71 17.56 22.77 -3.50
N PHE A 72 16.29 22.82 -3.91
CA PHE A 72 15.22 23.62 -3.28
C PHE A 72 14.19 22.81 -2.46
N ASN A 73 14.40 21.51 -2.22
CA ASN A 73 13.52 20.74 -1.34
C ASN A 73 14.28 20.14 -0.13
N PRO A 74 14.45 20.90 0.96
CA PRO A 74 15.31 20.49 2.06
C PRO A 74 14.74 19.43 3.02
N ASP A 75 13.46 19.04 2.97
CA ASP A 75 12.84 18.35 4.13
C ASP A 75 11.72 17.33 3.78
N ASN A 76 11.73 16.70 2.60
CA ASN A 76 10.71 15.70 2.18
C ASN A 76 9.27 16.24 2.14
N GLU A 77 9.09 17.54 1.88
CA GLU A 77 7.88 18.25 2.33
C GLU A 77 6.73 18.35 1.32
N ASN A 78 6.93 18.02 0.04
CA ASN A 78 5.96 18.39 -0.99
C ASN A 78 5.65 17.26 -1.96
N TYR A 79 4.37 17.15 -2.33
CA TYR A 79 3.97 16.57 -3.61
C TYR A 79 4.65 17.35 -4.76
N SER A 80 5.00 16.65 -5.83
CA SER A 80 5.78 17.20 -6.93
C SER A 80 5.00 18.34 -7.60
N ARG A 81 5.69 19.46 -7.89
CA ARG A 81 5.12 20.53 -8.73
C ARG A 81 4.91 20.06 -10.18
N GLY A 82 5.34 18.84 -10.51
CA GLY A 82 5.11 18.11 -11.76
C GLY A 82 3.82 17.29 -11.80
N ILE A 83 2.78 17.67 -11.05
CA ILE A 83 1.36 17.37 -11.33
C ILE A 83 1.01 15.86 -11.42
N GLY A 84 1.89 14.95 -10.98
CA GLY A 84 1.74 13.50 -11.22
C GLY A 84 1.72 13.12 -12.70
N LYS A 85 2.24 13.97 -13.61
CA LYS A 85 2.23 13.70 -15.04
C LYS A 85 3.08 12.49 -15.41
N ASP A 86 4.29 12.40 -14.85
CA ASP A 86 5.19 11.27 -15.13
C ASP A 86 4.61 9.96 -14.57
N TRP A 87 3.96 10.03 -13.40
CA TRP A 87 3.18 8.93 -12.85
C TRP A 87 2.05 8.53 -13.81
N ALA A 88 1.25 9.48 -14.28
CA ALA A 88 0.12 9.22 -15.17
C ALA A 88 0.56 8.64 -16.51
N VAL A 89 1.70 9.06 -17.04
CA VAL A 89 2.30 8.46 -18.24
C VAL A 89 2.70 7.02 -17.97
N GLN A 90 3.41 6.73 -16.88
CA GLN A 90 3.83 5.36 -16.55
C GLN A 90 2.64 4.43 -16.26
N PHE A 91 1.60 4.94 -15.62
CA PHE A 91 0.35 4.22 -15.37
C PHE A 91 -0.39 3.95 -16.70
N ALA A 92 -0.55 4.96 -17.56
CA ALA A 92 -1.22 4.82 -18.85
C ALA A 92 -0.48 3.86 -19.78
N ASP A 93 0.86 3.88 -19.78
CA ASP A 93 1.68 2.90 -20.48
C ASP A 93 1.34 1.48 -20.00
N GLY A 94 1.25 1.24 -18.70
CA GLY A 94 0.86 -0.06 -18.14
C GLY A 94 -0.53 -0.51 -18.60
N ALA A 95 -1.50 0.40 -18.62
CA ALA A 95 -2.87 0.14 -19.08
C ALA A 95 -2.96 -0.16 -20.58
N ILE A 96 -2.22 0.60 -21.41
CA ILE A 96 -2.25 0.47 -22.88
C ILE A 96 -1.55 -0.82 -23.33
N PHE A 97 -0.44 -1.16 -22.68
CA PHE A 97 0.41 -2.28 -23.10
C PHE A 97 0.20 -3.55 -22.26
N ASP A 98 -0.84 -3.57 -21.41
CA ASP A 98 -1.24 -4.71 -20.60
C ASP A 98 -0.06 -5.29 -19.80
N ALA A 99 0.58 -4.41 -19.00
CA ALA A 99 1.91 -4.59 -18.42
C ALA A 99 2.21 -6.05 -18.03
N ASP A 100 2.81 -6.76 -18.97
CA ASP A 100 3.15 -8.16 -18.76
C ASP A 100 4.52 -8.19 -18.10
N SER A 101 4.55 -8.61 -16.83
CA SER A 101 5.79 -8.76 -16.06
C SER A 101 6.77 -9.73 -16.71
N THR A 102 6.33 -10.58 -17.64
CA THR A 102 7.21 -11.46 -18.43
C THR A 102 7.91 -10.74 -19.60
N MET A 103 7.50 -9.50 -19.92
CA MET A 103 8.11 -8.72 -20.98
C MET A 103 9.38 -8.01 -20.49
N ASN A 104 10.51 -8.37 -21.08
CA ASN A 104 11.76 -7.65 -20.92
C ASN A 104 11.64 -6.23 -21.47
N GLY A 105 11.94 -5.20 -20.67
CA GLY A 105 12.03 -3.82 -21.13
C GLY A 105 11.30 -2.81 -20.25
N TRP A 106 11.04 -1.62 -20.80
CA TRP A 106 10.43 -0.50 -20.06
C TRP A 106 9.04 -0.85 -19.52
N LEU A 107 8.19 -1.45 -20.35
CA LEU A 107 6.77 -1.69 -20.03
C LEU A 107 6.53 -2.87 -19.06
N GLY A 108 7.53 -3.72 -18.85
CA GLY A 108 7.50 -4.80 -17.86
C GLY A 108 8.44 -4.49 -16.69
N HIS A 109 9.60 -5.16 -16.67
CA HIS A 109 10.53 -5.17 -15.53
C HIS A 109 10.94 -3.79 -14.97
N LYS A 110 10.95 -2.72 -15.79
CA LYS A 110 11.53 -1.41 -15.41
C LYS A 110 10.52 -0.35 -15.00
N ASN A 111 9.22 -0.53 -15.24
CA ASN A 111 8.18 0.43 -14.88
C ASN A 111 7.44 -0.08 -13.64
N MET A 112 7.87 0.40 -12.47
CA MET A 112 7.28 0.00 -11.18
C MET A 112 5.81 0.40 -11.01
N ILE A 113 5.38 1.50 -11.63
CA ILE A 113 3.96 1.90 -11.62
C ILE A 113 3.13 0.88 -12.39
N ALA A 114 3.60 0.47 -13.58
CA ALA A 114 2.93 -0.55 -14.37
C ALA A 114 2.90 -1.91 -13.66
N ARG A 115 4.01 -2.35 -13.06
CA ARG A 115 4.07 -3.61 -12.31
C ARG A 115 3.15 -3.64 -11.09
N SER A 116 3.10 -2.55 -10.32
CA SER A 116 2.22 -2.45 -9.14
C SER A 116 0.75 -2.46 -9.52
N HIS A 117 0.33 -1.83 -10.61
CA HIS A 117 -1.10 -1.71 -10.94
C HIS A 117 -1.62 -2.76 -11.91
N PHE A 118 -0.76 -3.39 -12.71
CA PHE A 118 -1.17 -4.25 -13.82
C PHE A 118 -0.41 -5.57 -13.93
N GLY A 119 0.62 -5.79 -13.11
CA GLY A 119 1.50 -6.95 -13.22
C GLY A 119 1.76 -7.66 -11.90
N ASP A 120 2.94 -8.26 -11.81
CA ASP A 120 3.38 -9.16 -10.73
C ASP A 120 3.58 -8.51 -9.36
N LEU A 121 3.47 -7.18 -9.27
CA LEU A 121 3.42 -6.44 -8.01
C LEU A 121 1.98 -6.02 -7.61
N GLN A 122 0.93 -6.44 -8.32
CA GLN A 122 -0.48 -6.15 -7.94
C GLN A 122 -0.85 -6.62 -6.53
N PHE A 123 -0.12 -7.58 -5.97
CA PHE A 123 -0.31 -7.97 -4.58
C PHE A 123 -0.09 -6.79 -3.61
N LEU A 124 0.65 -5.74 -4.00
CA LEU A 124 0.81 -4.49 -3.23
C LEU A 124 -0.51 -3.76 -2.99
N HIS A 125 -1.54 -4.08 -3.79
CA HIS A 125 -2.90 -3.57 -3.66
C HIS A 125 -3.89 -4.63 -3.19
N SER A 126 -3.41 -5.69 -2.52
CA SER A 126 -4.23 -6.86 -2.19
C SER A 126 -4.96 -7.44 -3.41
N MET A 127 -4.33 -7.38 -4.59
CA MET A 127 -4.86 -7.93 -5.84
C MET A 127 -3.96 -9.03 -6.37
N ALA A 128 -4.53 -9.94 -7.15
CA ALA A 128 -3.76 -10.93 -7.87
C ALA A 128 -3.06 -10.32 -9.10
N ASP A 129 -1.95 -10.94 -9.51
CA ASP A 129 -1.23 -10.57 -10.74
C ASP A 129 -2.11 -10.74 -11.99
N ALA A 130 -2.87 -11.84 -12.06
CA ALA A 130 -3.68 -12.16 -13.21
C ALA A 130 -4.98 -12.89 -12.84
N PRO A 131 -6.00 -12.85 -13.72
CA PRO A 131 -7.22 -13.63 -13.54
C PRO A 131 -6.90 -15.13 -13.50
N GLY A 132 -7.53 -15.83 -12.57
CA GLY A 132 -7.31 -17.26 -12.34
C GLY A 132 -6.16 -17.59 -11.38
N GLU A 133 -5.40 -16.60 -10.90
CA GLU A 133 -4.42 -16.82 -9.82
C GLU A 133 -5.13 -17.42 -8.59
N ALA A 134 -4.51 -18.43 -7.98
CA ALA A 134 -5.01 -19.04 -6.77
C ALA A 134 -4.93 -18.03 -5.60
N PRO A 135 -5.96 -17.92 -4.75
CA PRO A 135 -5.97 -16.95 -3.66
C PRO A 135 -4.84 -17.17 -2.65
N GLU A 136 -4.38 -18.41 -2.49
CA GLU A 136 -3.21 -18.75 -1.66
C GLU A 136 -1.92 -18.12 -2.21
N GLU A 137 -1.80 -18.00 -3.52
CA GLU A 137 -0.62 -17.41 -4.16
C GLU A 137 -0.57 -15.90 -3.92
N THR A 138 -1.70 -15.19 -4.14
CA THR A 138 -1.81 -13.77 -3.81
C THR A 138 -1.53 -13.52 -2.33
N LYS A 139 -2.16 -14.32 -1.44
CA LYS A 139 -1.92 -14.24 0.01
C LYS A 139 -0.45 -14.46 0.35
N ARG A 140 0.22 -15.42 -0.28
CA ARG A 140 1.65 -15.70 -0.04
C ARG A 140 2.54 -14.51 -0.40
N LYS A 141 2.27 -13.83 -1.52
CA LYS A 141 2.98 -12.60 -1.92
C LYS A 141 2.72 -11.45 -0.94
N ILE A 142 1.46 -11.24 -0.53
CA ILE A 142 1.08 -10.25 0.49
C ILE A 142 1.84 -10.50 1.81
N MET A 143 1.80 -11.73 2.32
CA MET A 143 2.44 -12.09 3.59
C MET A 143 3.96 -11.95 3.54
N MET A 144 4.59 -12.28 2.40
CA MET A 144 6.01 -12.01 2.17
C MET A 144 6.31 -10.51 2.30
N TRP A 145 5.54 -9.66 1.63
CA TRP A 145 5.78 -8.22 1.65
C TRP A 145 5.58 -7.62 3.03
N LEU A 146 4.49 -7.98 3.70
CA LEU A 146 4.20 -7.56 5.07
C LEU A 146 5.32 -7.97 6.03
N GLN A 147 5.87 -9.18 5.88
CA GLN A 147 7.01 -9.63 6.68
C GLN A 147 8.21 -8.71 6.52
N ILE A 148 8.59 -8.44 5.26
CA ILE A 148 9.77 -7.64 4.94
C ILE A 148 9.59 -6.22 5.48
N MET A 149 8.48 -5.56 5.12
CA MET A 149 8.23 -4.17 5.49
C MET A 149 8.01 -3.99 6.98
N TYR A 150 7.34 -4.93 7.66
CA TYR A 150 7.20 -4.85 9.11
C TYR A 150 8.55 -5.03 9.83
N ARG A 151 9.43 -5.93 9.36
CA ARG A 151 10.78 -6.07 9.92
C ARG A 151 11.66 -4.84 9.68
N VAL A 152 11.51 -4.17 8.52
CA VAL A 152 12.12 -2.84 8.30
C VAL A 152 11.54 -1.81 9.26
N ALA A 153 10.21 -1.81 9.48
CA ALA A 153 9.54 -0.95 10.44
C ALA A 153 10.05 -1.13 11.88
N LEU A 154 10.35 -2.37 12.27
CA LEU A 154 10.95 -2.66 13.57
C LEU A 154 12.44 -2.28 13.67
N GLY A 155 13.12 -2.06 12.55
CA GLY A 155 14.56 -1.87 12.47
C GLY A 155 15.36 -3.17 12.53
N GLU A 156 14.70 -4.33 12.40
CA GLU A 156 15.35 -5.65 12.35
C GLU A 156 16.08 -5.88 11.01
N THR A 157 15.58 -5.26 9.94
CA THR A 157 16.21 -5.26 8.61
C THR A 157 16.70 -3.85 8.29
N SER A 158 18.01 -3.68 8.09
CA SER A 158 18.60 -2.39 7.73
C SER A 158 18.19 -1.96 6.31
N SER A 159 17.99 -0.65 6.11
CA SER A 159 17.71 -0.06 4.80
C SER A 159 18.83 -0.25 3.77
N ASP A 160 20.05 -0.54 4.23
CA ASP A 160 21.22 -0.72 3.36
C ASP A 160 21.39 -2.18 2.87
N VAL A 161 20.54 -3.09 3.34
CA VAL A 161 20.52 -4.48 2.87
C VAL A 161 20.05 -4.51 1.42
N LYS A 162 20.76 -5.29 0.59
CA LYS A 162 20.39 -5.53 -0.81
C LYS A 162 19.15 -6.41 -0.91
N LEU A 163 18.31 -6.18 -1.91
CA LEU A 163 17.06 -6.94 -2.09
C LEU A 163 17.29 -8.46 -2.17
N ARG A 164 18.36 -8.90 -2.85
CA ARG A 164 18.76 -10.32 -2.93
C ARG A 164 19.17 -10.95 -1.59
N ASP A 165 19.61 -10.13 -0.64
CA ASP A 165 20.17 -10.56 0.64
C ASP A 165 19.11 -10.51 1.77
N ILE A 166 17.91 -10.02 1.47
CA ILE A 166 16.79 -10.01 2.42
C ILE A 166 16.40 -11.44 2.74
N LYS A 167 16.62 -11.80 4.00
CA LYS A 167 16.20 -13.09 4.52
C LYS A 167 14.78 -12.97 5.02
N THR A 168 13.96 -13.85 4.50
CA THR A 168 12.57 -14.03 4.88
C THR A 168 12.41 -15.43 5.44
N SER A 169 13.18 -15.73 6.49
CA SER A 169 12.99 -17.01 7.17
C SER A 169 11.82 -16.89 8.13
N SER A 170 10.81 -17.70 7.93
CA SER A 170 10.09 -18.28 9.05
C SER A 170 10.76 -19.62 9.39
N ASN A 171 10.80 -20.00 10.67
CA ASN A 171 11.17 -21.36 11.10
C ASN A 171 10.14 -22.44 10.69
N THR A 172 9.17 -22.11 9.83
CA THR A 172 8.12 -23.02 9.34
C THR A 172 8.51 -23.67 8.03
N LEU A 173 8.11 -24.93 7.85
CA LEU A 173 8.33 -25.79 6.66
C LEU A 173 7.60 -25.32 5.38
N GLU A 174 6.94 -24.16 5.40
CA GLU A 174 6.15 -23.65 4.27
C GLU A 174 7.04 -23.06 3.17
N PRO A 175 6.80 -23.40 1.88
CA PRO A 175 7.57 -22.86 0.76
C PRO A 175 7.40 -21.35 0.65
N PHE A 176 8.54 -20.64 0.71
CA PHE A 176 8.60 -19.19 0.79
C PHE A 176 8.74 -18.51 -0.60
N TYR A 177 8.23 -17.29 -0.78
CA TYR A 177 8.42 -16.49 -2.01
C TYR A 177 9.60 -15.53 -1.88
N PRO A 178 10.79 -15.81 -2.43
CA PRO A 178 11.93 -14.93 -2.20
C PRO A 178 11.76 -13.63 -2.97
N LEU A 179 11.95 -12.48 -2.31
CA LEU A 179 11.79 -11.15 -2.92
C LEU A 179 12.60 -10.97 -4.21
N ARG A 180 13.75 -11.64 -4.33
CA ARG A 180 14.59 -11.63 -5.55
C ARG A 180 13.87 -12.12 -6.80
N GLU A 181 12.81 -12.94 -6.67
CA GLU A 181 12.01 -13.38 -7.82
C GLU A 181 11.15 -12.24 -8.39
N LEU A 182 10.88 -11.19 -7.61
CA LEU A 182 10.17 -9.99 -8.05
C LEU A 182 11.11 -8.85 -8.48
N PHE A 183 12.38 -8.91 -8.10
CA PHE A 183 13.35 -7.85 -8.36
C PHE A 183 14.66 -8.48 -8.82
N ASP A 184 14.72 -8.95 -10.06
CA ASP A 184 15.90 -9.57 -10.69
C ASP A 184 16.83 -8.55 -11.38
N GLU A 185 17.88 -9.01 -12.06
CA GLU A 185 18.82 -8.15 -12.80
C GLU A 185 18.20 -7.29 -13.92
N GLY A 186 17.03 -7.67 -14.43
CA GLY A 186 16.30 -6.96 -15.48
C GLY A 186 15.39 -5.85 -14.96
N THR A 187 15.12 -5.83 -13.65
CA THR A 187 14.17 -4.90 -13.00
C THR A 187 14.79 -3.58 -12.56
N ILE A 188 13.94 -2.58 -12.28
CA ILE A 188 14.34 -1.33 -11.61
C ILE A 188 13.35 -1.08 -10.46
N PRO A 189 13.79 -1.07 -9.19
CA PRO A 189 15.11 -1.48 -8.71
C PRO A 189 15.42 -2.95 -9.02
N ASN A 190 16.70 -3.33 -9.08
CA ASN A 190 17.12 -4.72 -9.27
C ASN A 190 17.58 -5.38 -7.96
N GLU A 191 17.89 -6.68 -8.03
CA GLU A 191 18.30 -7.50 -6.89
C GLU A 191 19.51 -6.96 -6.09
N ASN A 192 20.37 -6.14 -6.71
CA ASN A 192 21.56 -5.55 -6.10
C ASN A 192 21.33 -4.16 -5.48
N ASP A 193 20.16 -3.56 -5.74
CA ASP A 193 19.72 -2.35 -5.07
C ASP A 193 19.33 -2.65 -3.61
N THR A 194 19.22 -1.61 -2.80
CA THR A 194 18.92 -1.72 -1.37
C THR A 194 17.46 -1.44 -1.06
N ILE A 195 17.01 -1.76 0.16
CA ILE A 195 15.71 -1.33 0.67
C ILE A 195 15.57 0.19 0.63
N HIS A 196 16.67 0.93 0.86
CA HIS A 196 16.69 2.38 0.67
C HIS A 196 16.30 2.72 -0.77
N THR A 197 16.99 2.17 -1.77
CA THR A 197 16.67 2.41 -3.19
C THR A 197 15.23 2.05 -3.52
N LEU A 198 14.72 0.93 -3.02
CA LEU A 198 13.34 0.49 -3.23
C LEU A 198 12.34 1.52 -2.71
N LEU A 199 12.49 1.94 -1.45
CA LEU A 199 11.54 2.84 -0.79
C LEU A 199 11.69 4.31 -1.19
N THR A 200 12.79 4.70 -1.83
CA THR A 200 13.07 6.10 -2.17
C THR A 200 13.27 6.36 -3.66
N SER A 201 13.39 5.32 -4.48
CA SER A 201 13.82 5.40 -5.88
C SER A 201 15.13 6.20 -6.04
N ASN A 202 16.03 6.12 -5.04
CA ASN A 202 17.24 6.95 -4.92
C ASN A 202 17.02 8.48 -4.95
N GLY A 203 15.82 8.94 -4.57
CA GLY A 203 15.52 10.35 -4.45
C GLY A 203 16.37 11.07 -3.39
N THR A 204 16.54 12.39 -3.51
CA THR A 204 17.40 13.18 -2.60
C THR A 204 16.71 13.55 -1.29
N TYR A 205 16.01 12.59 -0.69
CA TYR A 205 15.28 12.78 0.56
C TYR A 205 16.23 13.05 1.73
N ARG A 206 15.87 13.98 2.61
CA ARG A 206 16.58 14.26 3.87
C ARG A 206 15.81 13.63 5.04
N LYS A 207 16.50 13.07 6.03
CA LYS A 207 15.87 12.48 7.24
C LYS A 207 14.83 11.39 6.91
N VAL A 208 15.12 10.52 5.93
CA VAL A 208 14.24 9.38 5.62
C VAL A 208 14.05 8.54 6.88
N MET A 209 12.80 8.33 7.27
CA MET A 209 12.42 7.46 8.38
C MET A 209 11.88 6.15 7.79
N HIS A 210 12.80 5.26 7.41
CA HIS A 210 12.45 3.98 6.76
C HIS A 210 11.50 3.15 7.60
N ASP A 211 11.56 3.28 8.93
CA ASP A 211 10.67 2.60 9.84
C ASP A 211 9.18 2.96 9.58
N ARG A 212 8.91 4.26 9.43
CA ARG A 212 7.55 4.78 9.19
C ARG A 212 7.09 4.55 7.77
N ARG A 213 7.98 4.71 6.79
CA ARG A 213 7.67 4.48 5.38
C ARG A 213 7.34 3.01 5.13
N ALA A 214 8.12 2.09 5.69
CA ALA A 214 7.82 0.66 5.60
C ALA A 214 6.51 0.31 6.32
N LEU A 215 6.26 0.89 7.52
CA LEU A 215 4.97 0.67 8.20
C LEU A 215 3.80 1.17 7.34
N GLY A 216 3.91 2.36 6.75
CA GLY A 216 2.88 2.91 5.87
C GLY A 216 2.55 1.98 4.70
N SER A 217 3.56 1.35 4.07
CA SER A 217 3.34 0.36 3.01
C SER A 217 2.57 -0.87 3.49
N CYS A 218 2.79 -1.30 4.76
CA CYS A 218 1.93 -2.32 5.38
C CYS A 218 0.49 -1.83 5.58
N LEU A 219 0.29 -0.58 6.02
CA LEU A 219 -1.05 -0.02 6.23
C LEU A 219 -1.84 0.05 4.92
N HIS A 220 -1.16 0.40 3.81
CA HIS A 220 -1.77 0.44 2.49
C HIS A 220 -2.42 -0.91 2.12
N LEU A 221 -1.65 -1.99 2.25
CA LEU A 221 -2.15 -3.36 2.01
C LEU A 221 -3.35 -3.71 2.87
N LEU A 222 -3.32 -3.36 4.16
CA LEU A 222 -4.46 -3.60 5.04
C LEU A 222 -5.69 -2.85 4.55
N GLN A 223 -5.53 -1.59 4.12
CA GLN A 223 -6.61 -0.74 3.65
C GLN A 223 -7.22 -1.27 2.35
N ASP A 224 -6.38 -1.58 1.36
CA ASP A 224 -6.84 -2.16 0.09
C ASP A 224 -7.52 -3.51 0.28
N SER A 225 -7.09 -4.30 1.28
CA SER A 225 -7.74 -5.60 1.54
C SER A 225 -9.23 -5.46 1.92
N TYR A 226 -9.69 -4.28 2.34
CA TYR A 226 -11.09 -3.99 2.63
C TYR A 226 -11.77 -3.13 1.55
N ALA A 227 -11.04 -2.65 0.55
CA ALA A 227 -11.60 -1.93 -0.58
C ALA A 227 -12.23 -2.91 -1.57
N ARG A 228 -13.51 -2.71 -1.90
CA ARG A 228 -14.28 -3.64 -2.75
C ARG A 228 -13.73 -3.72 -4.19
N GLY A 229 -13.07 -2.68 -4.68
CA GLY A 229 -12.37 -2.72 -5.98
C GLY A 229 -11.22 -3.73 -6.04
N HIS A 230 -10.64 -4.08 -4.89
CA HIS A 230 -9.43 -4.86 -4.74
C HIS A 230 -9.70 -6.28 -4.24
N CYS A 231 -10.59 -6.40 -3.26
CA CYS A 231 -10.93 -7.66 -2.61
C CYS A 231 -12.44 -7.81 -2.45
N HIS A 232 -12.93 -9.02 -2.74
CA HIS A 232 -14.25 -9.44 -2.31
C HIS A 232 -14.15 -10.17 -0.97
N ARG A 233 -14.94 -9.75 0.02
CA ARG A 233 -14.96 -10.32 1.38
C ARG A 233 -16.36 -10.75 1.79
N GLU A 234 -16.44 -11.69 2.72
CA GLU A 234 -17.68 -12.06 3.42
C GLU A 234 -18.32 -10.83 4.07
N LEU A 235 -19.60 -10.55 3.81
CA LEU A 235 -20.33 -9.52 4.54
C LEU A 235 -20.80 -10.08 5.89
N LEU A 236 -20.23 -9.58 6.99
CA LEU A 236 -20.59 -9.99 8.35
C LEU A 236 -21.76 -9.17 8.90
N SER A 237 -21.84 -7.89 8.54
CA SER A 237 -22.97 -7.03 8.88
C SER A 237 -23.23 -6.01 7.77
N ASP A 238 -24.49 -5.88 7.40
CA ASP A 238 -24.98 -4.87 6.43
C ASP A 238 -25.47 -3.59 7.14
N SER A 239 -25.46 -3.55 8.47
CA SER A 239 -25.71 -2.32 9.23
C SER A 239 -24.54 -1.36 9.04
N ARG A 240 -24.79 -0.04 8.96
CA ARG A 240 -23.69 0.94 8.93
C ARG A 240 -22.98 1.06 10.30
N PRO A 241 -21.64 1.08 10.34
CA PRO A 241 -20.72 0.79 9.24
C PRO A 241 -20.76 -0.71 8.87
N LYS A 242 -20.76 -1.01 7.56
CA LYS A 242 -20.70 -2.41 7.09
C LYS A 242 -19.44 -3.08 7.61
N ARG A 243 -19.54 -4.37 7.93
CA ARG A 243 -18.44 -5.16 8.49
C ARG A 243 -18.11 -6.33 7.59
N TYR A 244 -16.82 -6.54 7.36
CA TYR A 244 -16.32 -7.56 6.44
C TYR A 244 -15.48 -8.63 7.15
N GLY A 245 -15.62 -9.85 6.67
CA GLY A 245 -14.99 -11.07 7.18
C GLY A 245 -13.90 -11.56 6.24
N LYS A 246 -13.83 -12.87 6.03
CA LYS A 246 -12.75 -13.52 5.27
C LYS A 246 -12.75 -13.11 3.80
N VAL A 247 -11.59 -13.17 3.17
CA VAL A 247 -11.42 -12.92 1.74
C VAL A 247 -12.03 -14.06 0.93
N MET A 248 -12.88 -13.71 -0.04
CA MET A 248 -13.53 -14.63 -0.97
C MET A 248 -12.99 -14.50 -2.40
N ASN A 249 -12.36 -13.38 -2.74
CA ASN A 249 -11.64 -13.18 -4.00
C ASN A 249 -10.60 -12.07 -3.81
N PHE A 250 -9.38 -12.30 -4.32
CA PHE A 250 -8.44 -11.22 -4.61
C PHE A 250 -8.66 -10.87 -6.08
N HIS A 251 -9.18 -9.68 -6.38
CA HIS A 251 -9.45 -9.28 -7.75
C HIS A 251 -8.14 -9.10 -8.52
N SER A 252 -8.22 -9.10 -9.85
CA SER A 252 -7.12 -8.75 -10.75
C SER A 252 -7.53 -7.51 -11.52
N PHE A 253 -6.71 -6.46 -11.44
CA PHE A 253 -6.91 -5.24 -12.22
C PHE A 253 -6.74 -5.51 -13.71
N ARG A 254 -5.84 -6.44 -14.07
CA ARG A 254 -5.63 -6.85 -15.45
C ARG A 254 -6.92 -7.37 -16.08
N GLY A 255 -7.48 -6.62 -17.03
CA GLY A 255 -8.76 -6.92 -17.69
C GLY A 255 -10.01 -6.47 -16.91
N GLN A 256 -9.86 -5.72 -15.82
CA GLN A 256 -10.95 -5.09 -15.08
C GLN A 256 -11.40 -3.79 -15.76
N ASN A 257 -12.68 -3.45 -15.55
CA ASN A 257 -13.18 -2.15 -15.98
C ASN A 257 -12.68 -1.06 -15.01
N ALA A 258 -11.84 -0.16 -15.52
CA ALA A 258 -11.25 0.92 -14.73
C ALA A 258 -12.31 1.86 -14.11
N GLU A 259 -13.43 2.12 -14.77
CA GLU A 259 -14.50 2.95 -14.22
C GLU A 259 -15.22 2.27 -13.05
N GLU A 260 -15.47 0.96 -13.14
CA GLU A 260 -16.09 0.21 -12.03
C GLU A 260 -15.13 0.08 -10.85
N HIS A 261 -13.84 -0.11 -11.09
CA HIS A 261 -12.81 -0.13 -10.05
C HIS A 261 -12.75 1.20 -9.29
N GLN A 262 -12.73 2.33 -10.01
CA GLN A 262 -12.64 3.66 -9.39
C GLN A 262 -13.82 3.99 -8.46
N LYS A 263 -15.03 3.46 -8.69
CA LYS A 263 -16.19 3.71 -7.81
C LYS A 263 -16.00 3.24 -6.38
N TYR A 264 -15.12 2.26 -6.15
CA TYR A 264 -14.88 1.68 -4.84
C TYR A 264 -13.52 2.02 -4.25
N ASP A 265 -12.66 2.69 -5.03
CA ASP A 265 -11.41 3.30 -4.58
C ASP A 265 -11.65 4.70 -3.99
N PHE A 266 -12.72 5.37 -4.41
CA PHE A 266 -13.03 6.74 -4.01
C PHE A 266 -14.42 6.84 -3.39
N GLY A 267 -14.56 7.74 -2.42
CA GLY A 267 -15.86 8.28 -2.03
C GLY A 267 -16.09 9.64 -2.66
N ASP A 268 -17.35 10.07 -2.76
CA ASP A 268 -17.72 11.43 -3.21
C ASP A 268 -17.42 12.51 -2.16
N LYS A 269 -16.83 12.14 -1.02
CA LYS A 269 -16.57 13.04 0.12
C LYS A 269 -15.24 13.77 -0.06
N GLU A 270 -15.23 15.09 0.11
CA GLU A 270 -13.99 15.84 0.26
C GLU A 270 -13.35 15.55 1.63
N LEU A 271 -12.12 15.04 1.63
CA LEU A 271 -11.40 14.65 2.86
C LEU A 271 -10.16 15.51 3.16
N ASP A 272 -9.90 16.54 2.36
CA ASP A 272 -8.67 17.34 2.48
C ASP A 272 -8.58 18.18 3.76
N ASN A 273 -9.72 18.65 4.25
CA ASN A 273 -9.81 19.61 5.36
C ASN A 273 -10.80 19.15 6.44
N VAL A 274 -11.01 17.84 6.53
CA VAL A 274 -11.87 17.24 7.55
C VAL A 274 -11.08 16.96 8.82
N ASN A 275 -11.81 16.90 9.94
CA ASN A 275 -11.24 16.39 11.17
C ASN A 275 -11.12 14.87 11.07
N VAL A 276 -9.92 14.35 10.80
CA VAL A 276 -9.68 12.90 10.63
C VAL A 276 -9.85 12.09 11.92
N SER A 277 -10.06 12.74 13.08
CA SER A 277 -10.49 12.04 14.30
C SER A 277 -11.98 11.70 14.32
N ASP A 278 -12.78 12.29 13.41
CA ASP A 278 -14.20 11.98 13.28
C ASP A 278 -14.39 10.67 12.51
N ILE A 279 -14.54 9.58 13.26
CA ILE A 279 -14.69 8.23 12.69
C ILE A 279 -15.96 8.08 11.84
N SER A 280 -16.97 8.94 12.04
CA SER A 280 -18.23 8.89 11.28
C SER A 280 -18.03 9.20 9.79
N LEU A 281 -16.92 9.86 9.44
CA LEU A 281 -16.53 10.12 8.05
C LEU A 281 -16.41 8.81 7.24
N TYR A 282 -15.93 7.75 7.90
CA TYR A 282 -15.63 6.46 7.28
C TYR A 282 -16.81 5.48 7.30
N GLU A 283 -17.87 5.74 8.08
CA GLU A 283 -18.96 4.77 8.26
C GLU A 283 -19.82 4.54 7.01
N ASP A 284 -19.83 5.54 6.11
CA ASP A 284 -20.53 5.45 4.82
C ASP A 284 -19.66 4.90 3.68
N MET A 285 -18.37 4.64 3.94
CA MET A 285 -17.44 4.11 2.96
C MET A 285 -17.19 2.65 3.26
N ASP A 286 -17.65 1.77 2.36
CA ASP A 286 -17.55 0.32 2.51
C ASP A 286 -16.10 -0.09 2.84
N GLY A 287 -15.92 -0.78 3.97
CA GLY A 287 -14.63 -1.32 4.40
C GLY A 287 -13.71 -0.35 5.15
N CYS A 288 -13.92 0.97 5.06
CA CYS A 288 -13.02 1.95 5.67
C CYS A 288 -12.92 1.84 7.19
N THR A 289 -14.01 1.52 7.89
CA THR A 289 -13.98 1.29 9.35
C THR A 289 -13.14 0.07 9.72
N ASP A 290 -13.24 -1.03 8.96
CA ASP A 290 -12.43 -2.23 9.20
C ASP A 290 -10.95 -1.99 8.85
N ALA A 291 -10.68 -1.27 7.76
CA ALA A 291 -9.35 -0.83 7.36
C ALA A 291 -8.68 0.04 8.44
N MET A 292 -9.44 0.98 9.03
CA MET A 292 -8.98 1.84 10.13
C MET A 292 -8.63 0.99 11.36
N HIS A 293 -9.51 0.09 11.79
CA HIS A 293 -9.24 -0.78 12.94
C HIS A 293 -8.03 -1.70 12.71
N ALA A 294 -7.90 -2.28 11.52
CA ALA A 294 -6.74 -3.08 11.14
C ALA A 294 -5.46 -2.24 11.18
N SER A 295 -5.49 -1.03 10.61
CA SER A 295 -4.36 -0.10 10.63
C SER A 295 -3.97 0.29 12.06
N THR A 296 -4.94 0.62 12.93
CA THR A 296 -4.70 0.93 14.34
C THR A 296 -4.01 -0.23 15.06
N LYS A 297 -4.48 -1.46 14.84
CA LYS A 297 -3.89 -2.64 15.48
C LYS A 297 -2.46 -2.91 14.97
N MET A 298 -2.20 -2.74 13.68
CA MET A 298 -0.85 -2.84 13.12
C MET A 298 0.10 -1.80 13.71
N ILE A 299 -0.34 -0.54 13.86
CA ILE A 299 0.45 0.52 14.51
C ILE A 299 0.74 0.14 15.97
N ASN A 300 -0.24 -0.40 16.69
CA ASN A 300 -0.04 -0.85 18.08
C ASN A 300 0.99 -1.99 18.17
N PHE A 301 0.99 -2.93 17.22
CA PHE A 301 2.02 -3.95 17.15
C PHE A 301 3.41 -3.36 16.97
N TRP A 302 3.56 -2.40 16.06
CA TRP A 302 4.81 -1.70 15.82
C TRP A 302 5.28 -0.89 17.05
N MET A 303 4.36 -0.16 17.70
CA MET A 303 4.65 0.61 18.93
C MET A 303 5.13 -0.29 20.07
N LYS A 304 4.55 -1.48 20.21
CA LYS A 304 4.95 -2.50 21.19
C LYS A 304 6.18 -3.30 20.79
N LYS A 305 6.72 -3.08 19.58
CA LYS A 305 7.79 -3.88 18.97
C LYS A 305 7.46 -5.38 19.00
N SER A 306 6.20 -5.70 18.69
CA SER A 306 5.70 -7.08 18.69
C SER A 306 6.42 -7.87 17.60
N PRO A 307 6.97 -9.07 17.89
CA PRO A 307 7.73 -9.84 16.92
C PRO A 307 6.84 -10.27 15.74
N TRP A 308 7.43 -10.36 14.54
CA TRP A 308 6.72 -10.87 13.37
C TRP A 308 6.19 -12.29 13.60
N ASP A 309 7.08 -13.20 14.02
CA ASP A 309 6.76 -14.60 14.26
C ASP A 309 5.89 -14.71 15.53
N GLY A 310 4.69 -15.28 15.38
CA GLY A 310 3.65 -15.34 16.42
C GLY A 310 2.56 -14.32 16.17
N GLU A 311 2.29 -13.46 17.15
CA GLU A 311 1.07 -12.64 17.23
C GLU A 311 0.77 -11.81 15.97
N VAL A 312 1.78 -11.15 15.38
CA VAL A 312 1.58 -10.29 14.20
C VAL A 312 1.22 -11.13 12.98
N ARG A 313 2.02 -12.16 12.70
CA ARG A 313 1.78 -13.07 11.57
C ARG A 313 0.46 -13.81 11.70
N GLU A 314 0.17 -14.40 12.87
CA GLU A 314 -1.07 -15.15 13.11
C GLU A 314 -2.30 -14.25 12.93
N TRP A 315 -2.27 -13.02 13.46
CA TRP A 315 -3.36 -12.07 13.25
C TRP A 315 -3.57 -11.70 11.78
N LEU A 316 -2.47 -11.49 11.03
CA LEU A 316 -2.56 -11.23 9.59
C LEU A 316 -3.12 -12.43 8.83
N GLU A 317 -2.66 -13.65 9.14
CA GLU A 317 -3.05 -14.87 8.42
C GLU A 317 -4.49 -15.32 8.74
N ASP A 318 -4.90 -15.18 10.01
CA ASP A 318 -6.14 -15.77 10.54
C ASP A 318 -7.28 -14.76 10.68
N ASN A 319 -6.99 -13.46 10.65
CA ASN A 319 -8.00 -12.41 10.74
C ASN A 319 -8.05 -11.52 9.50
N ILE A 320 -6.92 -10.94 9.08
CA ILE A 320 -6.94 -9.98 7.98
C ILE A 320 -7.04 -10.71 6.64
N PHE A 321 -6.08 -11.56 6.31
CA PHE A 321 -6.00 -12.28 5.05
C PHE A 321 -6.48 -13.73 5.19
N ALA A 322 -7.40 -13.97 6.13
CA ALA A 322 -8.06 -15.26 6.23
C ALA A 322 -8.85 -15.55 4.96
N ILE A 323 -8.63 -16.72 4.37
CA ILE A 323 -9.30 -17.15 3.15
C ILE A 323 -10.61 -17.87 3.53
N SER A 324 -11.70 -17.49 2.87
CA SER A 324 -13.01 -18.10 3.06
C SER A 324 -13.04 -19.53 2.50
N PRO A 325 -13.83 -20.46 3.09
CA PRO A 325 -14.11 -21.74 2.44
C PRO A 325 -14.86 -21.59 1.10
N HIS A 326 -15.43 -20.42 0.82
CA HIS A 326 -16.11 -20.08 -0.44
C HIS A 326 -15.23 -19.27 -1.39
N VAL A 327 -13.91 -19.28 -1.17
CA VAL A 327 -12.97 -18.53 -2.01
C VAL A 327 -13.01 -19.00 -3.47
N THR A 328 -12.82 -18.06 -4.36
CA THR A 328 -12.70 -18.29 -5.80
C THR A 328 -11.32 -17.82 -6.29
N PRO A 329 -10.79 -18.42 -7.37
CA PRO A 329 -9.63 -17.86 -8.07
C PRO A 329 -9.88 -16.42 -8.51
N SER A 330 -8.81 -15.64 -8.66
CA SER A 330 -8.90 -14.24 -9.02
C SER A 330 -9.75 -14.00 -10.28
N ASN A 331 -10.49 -12.91 -10.30
CA ASN A 331 -11.24 -12.46 -11.46
C ASN A 331 -11.23 -10.93 -11.58
N THR A 332 -11.80 -10.42 -12.67
CA THR A 332 -11.80 -8.98 -13.01
C THR A 332 -13.10 -8.27 -12.64
N ARG A 333 -13.99 -8.91 -11.89
CA ARG A 333 -15.32 -8.37 -11.55
C ARG A 333 -15.24 -7.61 -10.24
N VAL A 334 -15.83 -6.42 -10.23
CA VAL A 334 -16.04 -5.64 -9.01
C VAL A 334 -17.49 -5.84 -8.59
N ASP A 335 -17.81 -7.04 -8.08
CA ASP A 335 -19.17 -7.43 -7.70
C ASP A 335 -19.42 -7.61 -6.19
#